data_AF-A0A8S3BIE3-F1
#
_entry.id   AF-A0A8S3BIE3-F1
#
_cell.length_a   1.000
_cell.length_b   1.000
_cell.length_c   1.000
_cell.angle_alpha   90.00
_cell.angle_beta   90.00
_cell.angle_gamma   90.00
#
_symmetry.space_group_name_H-M   'P 1'
#
loop_
_entity.id
_entity.type
_entity.pdbx_description
1 polymer ?
#
loop_
_entity_poly.entity_id
_entity_poly.type
_entity_poly.pdbx_seq_one_letter_code
_entity_poly.pdbx_strand_id
1 'polypeptide(L)' 'QLYRSVSIDHRRLPDLSILPCKYDQQYVIEHEQYCNLYHVCKQGNYHLFACISNGEDNQPTSYFYQPNGQCAAPLPTLCP' A
#
# COMPACT_ATOMS: atom_id res chain seq x y z
N GLN A 1 9.22 11.15 10.97
CA GLN A 1 8.52 10.80 9.71
C GLN A 1 7.03 10.76 10.02
N LEU A 2 6.19 11.58 9.37
CA LEU A 2 4.78 11.75 9.71
C LEU A 2 3.87 10.61 9.22
N TYR A 3 4.33 9.89 8.20
CA TYR A 3 3.63 8.76 7.57
C TYR A 3 4.51 7.53 7.57
N ARG A 4 3.90 6.35 7.61
CA ARG A 4 4.60 5.06 7.57
C ARG A 4 3.78 4.00 6.88
N SER A 5 4.48 2.96 6.41
CA SER A 5 3.88 1.75 5.87
C SER A 5 3.69 0.70 6.95
N VAL A 6 2.55 0.03 6.94
CA VAL A 6 2.25 -1.13 7.80
C VAL A 6 1.82 -2.30 6.93
N SER A 7 2.35 -3.50 7.22
CA SER A 7 1.92 -4.69 6.48
C SER A 7 0.53 -5.10 6.92
N ILE A 8 -0.32 -5.41 5.95
CA ILE A 8 -1.66 -5.93 6.16
C ILE A 8 -1.67 -7.44 5.95
N ASP A 9 -2.29 -8.16 6.89
CA ASP A 9 -2.65 -9.57 6.68
C ASP A 9 -3.89 -9.66 5.77
N HIS A 10 -3.65 -9.55 4.46
CA HIS A 10 -4.69 -9.62 3.42
C HIS A 10 -5.49 -10.93 3.45
N ARG A 11 -4.98 -12.01 4.07
CA ARG A 11 -5.71 -13.29 4.20
C ARG A 11 -6.93 -13.17 5.10
N ARG A 12 -6.99 -12.15 5.95
CA ARG A 12 -8.13 -11.84 6.82
C ARG A 12 -9.13 -10.88 6.18
N LEU A 13 -8.83 -10.37 5.00
CA LEU A 13 -9.60 -9.36 4.28
C LEU A 13 -9.91 -9.87 2.87
N PRO A 14 -10.94 -10.73 2.72
CA PRO A 14 -11.22 -11.43 1.45
C PRO A 14 -11.59 -10.49 0.30
N ASP A 15 -12.00 -9.26 0.61
CA ASP A 15 -12.36 -8.25 -0.39
C ASP A 15 -11.15 -7.55 -1.02
N LEU A 16 -9.95 -7.70 -0.44
CA LEU A 16 -8.73 -7.09 -0.98
C LEU A 16 -8.15 -7.96 -2.08
N SER A 17 -7.82 -7.33 -3.20
CA SER A 17 -7.24 -8.02 -4.34
C SER A 17 -5.80 -8.46 -4.05
N ILE A 18 -5.45 -9.62 -4.60
CA ILE A 18 -4.10 -10.17 -4.53
C ILE A 18 -3.57 -10.27 -5.96
N LEU A 19 -2.40 -9.70 -6.18
CA LEU A 19 -1.72 -9.78 -7.47
C LEU A 19 -0.79 -10.99 -7.51
N PRO A 20 -0.60 -11.61 -8.69
CA PRO A 20 0.35 -12.68 -8.85
C PRO A 20 1.76 -12.19 -8.48
N CYS A 21 2.49 -13.01 -7.73
CA CYS A 21 3.87 -12.75 -7.36
C CYS A 21 4.70 -14.03 -7.54
N LYS A 22 5.49 -14.06 -8.60
CA LYS A 22 6.42 -15.14 -8.93
C LYS A 22 7.84 -14.79 -8.47
N TYR A 23 8.71 -15.79 -8.46
CA TYR A 23 10.08 -15.64 -7.98
C TYR A 23 10.92 -14.64 -8.81
N ASP A 24 10.64 -14.54 -10.10
CA ASP A 24 11.30 -13.65 -11.06
C ASP A 24 10.67 -12.23 -11.12
N GLN A 25 9.62 -11.98 -10.34
CA GLN A 25 8.92 -10.70 -10.31
C GLN A 25 9.38 -9.81 -9.16
N GLN A 26 9.51 -8.51 -9.46
CA GLN A 26 9.72 -7.47 -8.46
C GLN A 26 8.92 -6.22 -8.84
N TYR A 27 8.02 -5.79 -7.97
CA TYR A 27 7.22 -4.58 -8.18
C TYR A 27 6.79 -3.94 -6.86
N VAL A 28 6.51 -2.63 -6.94
CA VAL A 28 5.83 -1.84 -5.92
C VAL A 28 4.83 -0.96 -6.66
N ILE A 29 3.53 -1.25 -6.55
CA ILE A 29 2.47 -0.58 -7.31
C ILE A 29 1.26 -0.30 -6.42
N GLU A 30 0.46 0.73 -6.74
CA GLU A 30 -0.74 1.03 -5.96
C GLU A 30 -1.79 -0.08 -6.05
N HIS A 31 -2.66 -0.14 -5.04
CA HIS A 31 -3.86 -0.95 -5.11
C HIS A 31 -4.93 -0.22 -5.93
N GLU A 32 -5.60 -0.98 -6.78
CA GLU A 32 -6.56 -0.48 -7.76
C GLU A 32 -7.86 0.11 -7.18
N GLN A 33 -8.19 -0.16 -5.91
CA GLN A 33 -9.40 0.35 -5.24
C GLN A 33 -9.08 1.28 -4.07
N TYR A 34 -7.91 1.12 -3.45
CA TYR A 34 -7.58 1.76 -2.19
C TYR A 34 -6.25 2.48 -2.31
N CYS A 35 -6.32 3.80 -2.39
CA CYS A 35 -5.15 4.67 -2.51
C CYS A 35 -4.15 4.64 -1.37
N ASN A 36 -4.63 4.26 -0.18
CA ASN A 36 -3.78 4.06 0.97
C ASN A 36 -3.12 2.68 0.97
N LEU A 37 -3.42 1.82 -0.01
CA LEU A 37 -2.86 0.47 -0.11
C LEU A 37 -1.94 0.35 -1.33
N TYR A 38 -0.95 -0.52 -1.22
CA TYR A 38 -0.06 -0.84 -2.32
C TYR A 38 0.50 -2.27 -2.22
N HIS A 39 0.72 -2.87 -3.38
CA HIS A 39 1.24 -4.22 -3.54
C HIS A 39 2.75 -4.20 -3.64
N VAL A 40 3.39 -5.16 -2.97
CA VAL A 40 4.81 -5.42 -3.09
C VAL A 40 5.01 -6.88 -3.44
N CYS A 41 5.79 -7.13 -4.48
CA CYS A 41 6.31 -8.46 -4.79
C CYS A 41 7.82 -8.43 -4.78
N LYS A 42 8.42 -9.39 -4.07
CA LYS A 42 9.87 -9.60 -4.08
C LYS A 42 10.18 -11.08 -3.93
N GLN A 43 10.79 -11.67 -4.97
CA GLN A 43 11.24 -13.07 -4.95
C GLN A 43 10.09 -14.05 -4.58
N GLY A 44 8.90 -13.86 -5.16
CA GLY A 44 7.74 -14.71 -4.89
C GLY A 44 7.01 -14.42 -3.58
N ASN A 45 7.49 -13.45 -2.78
CA ASN A 45 6.82 -13.01 -1.57
C ASN A 45 5.94 -11.81 -1.88
N TYR A 46 4.62 -12.04 -1.89
CA TYR A 46 3.62 -10.99 -1.98
C TYR A 46 3.34 -10.40 -0.60
N HIS A 47 3.34 -9.08 -0.52
CA HIS A 47 2.91 -8.33 0.64
C HIS A 47 1.94 -7.23 0.21
N LEU A 48 0.96 -7.00 1.07
CA LEU A 48 0.09 -5.84 0.98
C LEU A 48 0.44 -4.89 2.13
N PHE A 49 0.55 -3.60 1.82
CA PHE A 49 0.87 -2.57 2.80
C PHE A 49 -0.19 -1.48 2.79
N ALA A 50 -0.46 -0.91 3.96
CA ALA A 50 -1.20 0.33 4.15
C ALA A 50 -0.25 1.47 4.48
N CYS A 51 -0.55 2.65 3.94
CA CYS A 51 -0.05 3.92 4.42
C CYS A 51 -0.95 4.42 5.56
N ILE A 52 -0.33 4.76 6.69
CA ILE A 52 -0.99 5.38 7.84
C ILE A 52 -0.25 6.65 8.27
N SER A 53 -0.94 7.55 8.97
CA SER A 53 -0.33 8.71 9.63
C SER A 53 -0.01 8.37 11.09
N ASN A 54 0.99 9.06 11.65
CA ASN A 54 1.41 8.87 13.05
C ASN A 54 0.56 9.68 14.06
N GLY A 55 -0.49 10.39 13.62
CA GLY A 55 -1.34 11.22 14.47
C GLY A 55 -2.71 10.56 14.68
N GLU A 56 -3.12 10.45 15.95
CA GLU A 56 -4.42 10.05 16.50
C GLU A 56 -5.22 8.98 15.70
N ASP A 57 -5.26 7.77 16.27
CA ASP A 57 -6.16 6.65 15.90
C ASP A 57 -5.82 5.77 14.69
N ASN A 58 -4.57 5.71 14.21
CA ASN A 58 -4.19 4.84 13.08
C ASN A 58 -5.12 5.03 11.85
N GLN A 59 -5.78 6.19 11.72
CA GLN A 59 -6.72 6.40 10.62
C GLN A 59 -5.93 6.39 9.31
N PRO A 60 -6.46 5.75 8.24
CA PRO A 60 -5.85 5.71 6.93
C PRO A 60 -6.00 7.08 6.24
N THR A 61 -5.32 8.09 6.77
CA THR A 61 -5.33 9.46 6.24
C THR A 61 -4.14 9.74 5.33
N SER A 62 -3.38 8.73 4.91
CA SER A 62 -2.25 8.87 4.00
C SER A 62 -2.35 7.95 2.78
N TYR A 63 -1.78 8.39 1.66
CA TYR A 63 -1.80 7.66 0.39
C TYR A 63 -0.41 7.14 0.03
N PHE A 64 -0.37 6.07 -0.77
CA PHE A 64 0.84 5.61 -1.41
C PHE A 64 1.17 6.52 -2.61
N TYR A 65 2.38 7.07 -2.64
CA TYR A 65 2.85 7.91 -3.74
C TYR A 65 3.87 7.14 -4.59
N GLN A 66 3.41 6.60 -5.72
CA GLN A 66 4.25 5.84 -6.66
C GLN A 66 5.56 6.51 -7.07
N PRO A 67 5.60 7.82 -7.43
CA PRO A 67 6.80 8.46 -7.97
C PRO A 67 8.04 8.40 -7.07
N ASN A 68 7.85 8.27 -5.75
CA ASN A 68 8.95 8.07 -4.81
C ASN A 68 8.83 6.79 -3.97
N GLY A 69 7.76 6.00 -4.14
CA GLY A 69 7.51 4.76 -3.41
C GLY A 69 7.29 4.97 -1.92
N GLN A 70 6.76 6.13 -1.50
CA GLN A 70 6.59 6.47 -0.08
C GLN A 70 5.14 6.81 0.27
N CYS A 71 4.80 6.60 1.54
CA CYS A 71 3.54 7.11 2.10
C CYS A 71 3.62 8.63 2.28
N ALA A 72 2.62 9.34 1.78
CA ALA A 72 2.55 10.80 1.81
C ALA A 72 1.16 11.30 2.20
N ALA A 73 1.06 12.61 2.41
CA ALA A 73 -0.22 13.27 2.60
C ALA A 73 -1.16 13.00 1.41
N PRO A 74 -2.47 12.95 1.64
CA PRO A 74 -3.42 12.64 0.59
C PRO A 74 -3.45 13.78 -0.44
N LEU A 75 -3.12 13.48 -1.70
CA LEU A 75 -3.23 14.44 -2.80
C LEU A 75 -4.45 14.08 -3.66
N PRO A 76 -5.41 15.00 -3.83
CA PRO A 76 -6.63 14.76 -4.63
C PRO A 76 -6.36 14.31 -6.07
N THR A 77 -5.20 14.65 -6.61
CA THR A 77 -4.80 14.33 -7.99
C THR A 77 -4.24 12.91 -8.14
N LEU A 78 -3.93 12.22 -7.04
CA LEU A 78 -3.40 10.85 -7.05
C LEU A 78 -4.49 9.80 -6.87
N CYS A 79 -5.67 10.22 -6.43
CA CYS A 79 -6.83 9.41 -6.11
C CYS A 79 -8.08 10.07 -6.68
N PRO A 80 -8.34 9.90 -7.98
CA PRO A 80 -9.58 10.36 -8.60
C PRO A 80 -10.81 9.62 -8.05
#